data_AF-A0AA52EJB4-F1
#
_entry.id   AF-A0AA52EJB4-F1
#
_cell.length_a   1.000
_cell.length_b   1.000
_cell.length_c   1.000
_cell.angle_alpha   90.00
_cell.angle_beta   90.00
_cell.angle_gamma   90.00
#
_symmetry.space_group_name_H-M   'P 1'
#
loop_
_entity.id
_entity.type
_entity.pdbx_description
1 polymer ?
#
loop_
_entity_poly.entity_id
_entity_poly.type
_entity_poly.pdbx_seq_one_letter_code
_entity_poly.pdbx_strand_id
1 'polypeptide(L)'
;MIKFLYRLFWVLFAALLVTVSLFNRDSVFIAVPFTDLSIESAVYIVFFSGIFTGVLLTGMALSWTRLKSFTTRRKAEREADLLKTRLKVQEEEETVQSAEKSYKAVSEAAKE
;
A
#
# COMPACT_ATOMS: atom_id res chain seq x y z
N MET A 1 2.05 16.83 -17.15
CA MET A 1 2.81 17.82 -16.36
C MET A 1 3.44 17.22 -15.10
N ILE A 2 2.65 16.59 -14.21
CA ILE A 2 3.14 16.01 -12.93
C ILE A 2 4.29 15.00 -13.10
N LYS A 3 4.22 14.11 -14.09
CA LYS A 3 5.28 13.11 -14.36
C LYS A 3 6.62 13.74 -14.77
N PHE A 4 6.59 14.90 -15.45
CA PHE A 4 7.80 15.61 -15.85
C PHE A 4 8.48 16.27 -14.66
N LEU A 5 7.69 16.95 -13.81
CA LEU A 5 8.19 17.57 -12.58
C LEU A 5 8.86 16.56 -11.65
N TYR A 6 8.25 15.38 -11.53
CA TYR A 6 8.82 14.28 -10.73
C TYR A 6 10.16 13.79 -11.28
N ARG A 7 10.27 13.60 -12.60
CA ARG A 7 11.54 13.23 -13.25
C ARG A 7 12.60 14.33 -13.08
N LEU A 8 12.23 15.59 -13.25
CA LEU A 8 13.13 16.72 -13.07
C LEU A 8 13.66 16.81 -11.63
N PHE A 9 12.78 16.61 -10.64
CA PHE A 9 13.19 16.53 -9.23
C PHE A 9 14.23 15.44 -9.01
N TRP A 10 14.04 14.23 -9.54
CA TRP A 10 15.02 13.15 -9.41
C TRP A 10 16.35 13.45 -10.09
N VAL A 11 16.33 14.09 -11.25
CA VAL A 11 17.55 14.50 -11.95
C VAL A 11 18.31 15.54 -11.14
N LEU A 12 17.63 16.56 -10.61
CA LEU A 12 18.23 17.58 -9.76
C LEU A 12 18.75 17.00 -8.44
N PHE A 13 18.01 16.08 -7.83
CA PHE A 13 18.42 15.39 -6.61
C PHE A 13 19.68 14.55 -6.88
N ALA A 14 19.73 13.80 -7.98
CA ALA A 14 20.91 13.03 -8.35
C ALA A 14 22.14 13.93 -8.61
N ALA A 15 21.95 15.04 -9.34
CA ALA A 15 23.01 16.03 -9.55
C ALA A 15 23.52 16.62 -8.23
N LEU A 16 22.64 16.90 -7.28
CA LEU A 16 23.00 17.38 -5.95
C LEU A 16 23.81 16.34 -5.18
N LEU A 17 23.40 15.06 -5.20
CA LEU A 17 24.17 13.99 -4.58
C LEU A 17 25.57 13.86 -5.20
N VAL A 18 25.69 13.87 -6.54
CA VAL A 18 26.99 13.82 -7.23
C VAL A 18 27.86 15.01 -6.82
N THR A 19 27.29 16.22 -6.77
CA THR A 19 28.01 17.42 -6.35
C THR A 19 28.51 17.29 -4.91
N VAL A 20 27.65 16.86 -3.98
CA VAL A 20 28.03 16.61 -2.58
C VAL A 20 29.16 15.57 -2.51
N SER A 21 29.11 14.51 -3.31
CA SER A 21 30.17 13.48 -3.36
C SER A 21 31.51 14.02 -3.85
N LEU A 22 31.51 14.89 -4.86
CA LEU A 22 32.73 15.47 -5.42
C LEU A 22 33.40 16.44 -4.45
N PHE A 23 32.62 17.26 -3.75
CA PHE A 23 33.14 18.27 -2.80
C PHE A 23 33.46 17.72 -1.42
N ASN A 24 32.88 16.59 -1.01
CA ASN A 24 33.11 15.97 0.30
C ASN A 24 33.90 14.67 0.16
N ARG A 25 34.99 14.73 -0.61
CA ARG A 25 35.94 13.61 -0.76
C ARG A 25 36.89 13.47 0.43
N ASP A 26 36.90 14.45 1.32
CA ASP A 26 37.74 14.43 2.52
C ASP A 26 37.43 13.17 3.34
N SER A 27 38.50 12.56 3.86
CA SER A 27 38.39 11.41 4.73
C SER A 27 38.06 11.84 6.15
N VAL A 28 37.18 11.08 6.77
CA VAL A 28 36.82 11.22 8.19
C VAL A 28 37.07 9.89 8.86
N PHE A 29 37.65 9.96 10.05
CA PHE A 29 37.80 8.81 10.92
C PHE A 29 36.49 8.55 11.64
N ILE A 30 35.87 7.40 11.36
CA ILE A 30 34.70 6.92 12.08
C ILE A 30 35.20 6.00 13.18
N ALA A 31 35.01 6.41 14.43
CA ALA A 31 35.23 5.54 15.57
C ALA A 31 34.03 4.59 15.70
N VAL A 32 34.29 3.28 15.69
CA VAL A 32 33.25 2.28 15.94
C VAL A 32 33.06 2.17 17.45
N PRO A 33 31.87 2.48 17.99
CA PRO A 33 31.64 2.45 19.43
C PRO A 33 31.91 1.06 20.00
N PHE A 34 32.50 1.01 21.20
CA PHE A 34 32.88 -0.23 21.91
C PHE A 34 34.06 -1.02 21.31
N THR A 35 34.80 -0.44 20.36
CA THR A 35 36.01 -1.03 19.78
C THR A 35 37.09 0.04 19.56
N ASP A 36 38.37 -0.34 19.53
CA ASP A 36 39.48 0.57 19.16
C ASP A 36 39.66 0.69 17.64
N LEU A 37 38.71 0.19 16.85
CA LEU A 37 38.75 0.30 15.40
C LEU A 37 38.30 1.70 14.95
N SER A 38 39.21 2.38 14.26
CA SER A 38 38.92 3.57 13.47
C SER A 38 38.91 3.19 11.99
N ILE A 39 37.82 3.52 11.31
CA ILE A 39 37.69 3.30 9.87
C ILE A 39 37.81 4.67 9.20
N GLU A 40 38.82 4.82 8.36
CA GLU A 40 38.92 5.97 7.49
C GLU A 40 37.96 5.80 6.31
N SER A 41 36.99 6.69 6.19
CA SER A 41 36.06 6.69 5.06
C SER A 41 35.76 8.12 4.62
N ALA A 42 35.44 8.29 3.34
CA ALA A 42 35.06 9.60 2.84
C ALA A 42 33.71 10.05 3.40
N VAL A 43 33.57 11.35 3.72
CA VAL A 43 32.33 11.95 4.27
C VAL A 43 31.09 11.53 3.48
N TYR A 44 31.18 11.52 2.15
CA TYR A 44 30.05 11.21 1.28
C TYR A 44 29.49 9.80 1.51
N ILE A 45 30.32 8.83 1.94
CA ILE A 45 29.90 7.46 2.23
C ILE A 45 28.98 7.45 3.45
N VAL A 46 29.34 8.20 4.49
CA VAL A 46 28.53 8.35 5.71
C VAL A 46 27.21 9.04 5.38
N PHE A 47 27.28 10.12 4.61
CA PHE A 47 26.08 10.86 4.21
C PHE A 47 25.11 10.01 3.37
N PHE A 48 25.61 9.30 2.36
CA PHE A 48 24.75 8.45 1.51
C PHE A 48 24.25 7.22 2.24
N SER A 49 25.03 6.61 3.14
CA SER A 49 24.53 5.49 3.94
C SER A 49 23.40 5.92 4.87
N GLY A 50 23.47 7.12 5.46
CA GLY A 50 22.37 7.72 6.22
C GLY A 50 21.10 7.92 5.37
N ILE A 51 21.23 8.54 4.19
CA ILE A 51 20.10 8.72 3.26
C ILE A 51 19.50 7.38 2.86
N PHE A 52 20.35 6.43 2.46
CA PHE A 52 19.90 5.11 2.02
C PHE A 52 19.13 4.39 3.13
N THR A 53 19.66 4.41 4.36
CA THR A 53 19.01 3.82 5.52
C THR A 53 17.66 4.48 5.81
N GLY A 54 17.60 5.82 5.74
CA GLY A 54 16.35 6.57 5.90
C GLY A 54 15.29 6.24 4.85
N VAL A 55 15.68 6.13 3.58
CA VAL A 55 14.79 5.71 2.48
C VAL A 55 14.30 4.29 2.69
N LEU A 56 15.18 3.39 3.11
CA LEU A 56 14.86 1.98 3.34
C LEU A 56 13.86 1.81 4.49
N LEU A 57 14.08 2.52 5.61
CA LEU A 57 13.14 2.56 6.74
C LEU A 57 11.78 3.14 6.32
N THR A 58 11.78 4.24 5.58
CA THR A 58 10.55 4.87 5.08
C THR A 58 9.79 3.92 4.15
N GLY A 59 10.50 3.23 3.24
CA GLY A 59 9.94 2.23 2.34
C GLY A 59 9.35 1.03 3.08
N MET A 60 10.03 0.55 4.13
CA MET A 60 9.52 -0.51 5.00
C MET A 60 8.25 -0.07 5.74
N ALA A 61 8.24 1.11 6.34
CA ALA A 61 7.06 1.66 7.02
C ALA A 61 5.86 1.83 6.08
N LEU A 62 6.09 2.37 4.87
CA LEU A 62 5.04 2.50 3.85
C LEU A 62 4.53 1.14 3.37
N SER A 63 5.43 0.17 3.21
CA SER A 63 5.05 -1.17 2.77
C SER A 63 4.22 -1.89 3.83
N TRP A 64 4.59 -1.76 5.10
CA TRP A 64 3.85 -2.32 6.23
C TRP A 64 2.43 -1.76 6.34
N THR A 65 2.29 -0.44 6.25
CA THR A 65 0.98 0.23 6.30
C THR A 65 0.09 -0.17 5.11
N ARG A 66 0.66 -0.29 3.91
CA ARG A 66 -0.07 -0.81 2.74
C ARG A 66 -0.49 -2.27 2.91
N LEU A 67 0.39 -3.15 3.38
CA LEU A 67 0.05 -4.56 3.62
C LEU A 67 -1.13 -4.69 4.60
N LYS A 68 -1.08 -3.94 5.71
CA LYS A 68 -2.18 -3.91 6.68
C LYS A 68 -3.49 -3.45 6.03
N SER A 69 -3.47 -2.38 5.25
CA SER A 69 -4.64 -1.89 4.51
C SER A 69 -5.21 -2.92 3.53
N PHE A 70 -4.36 -3.62 2.77
CA PHE A 70 -4.80 -4.68 1.85
C PHE A 70 -5.46 -5.86 2.58
N THR A 71 -4.93 -6.26 3.73
CA THR A 71 -5.53 -7.36 4.52
C THR A 71 -6.91 -6.99 5.08
N THR A 72 -7.08 -5.76 5.58
CA THR A 72 -8.38 -5.27 6.05
C THR A 72 -9.37 -5.15 4.90
N ARG A 73 -8.92 -4.65 3.74
CA ARG A 73 -9.77 -4.51 2.55
C ARG A 73 -10.25 -5.85 2.02
N ARG A 74 -9.40 -6.88 2.00
CA ARG A 74 -9.79 -8.25 1.63
C ARG A 74 -10.81 -8.87 2.61
N LYS A 75 -10.70 -8.59 3.91
CA LYS A 75 -11.71 -9.04 4.89
C LYS A 75 -13.05 -8.35 4.65
N ALA A 76 -13.04 -7.03 4.45
CA ALA A 76 -14.25 -6.27 4.13
C ALA A 76 -14.89 -6.71 2.81
N GLU A 77 -14.09 -7.00 1.78
CA GLU A 77 -14.59 -7.54 0.51
C GLU A 77 -15.27 -8.91 0.68
N ARG A 78 -14.71 -9.81 1.51
CA ARG A 78 -15.33 -11.11 1.80
C ARG A 78 -16.66 -10.98 2.55
N GLU A 79 -16.72 -10.10 3.55
CA GLU A 79 -17.96 -9.85 4.30
C GLU A 79 -19.04 -9.22 3.42
N ALA A 80 -18.66 -8.27 2.54
CA ALA A 80 -19.57 -7.69 1.57
C ALA A 80 -20.11 -8.75 0.57
N ASP A 81 -19.27 -9.66 0.11
CA ASP A 81 -19.69 -10.72 -0.83
C ASP A 81 -20.65 -11.73 -0.17
N LEU A 82 -20.41 -12.06 1.10
CA LEU A 82 -21.32 -12.89 1.90
C LEU A 82 -22.68 -12.21 2.11
N LEU A 83 -22.69 -10.92 2.45
CA LEU A 83 -23.93 -10.15 2.59
C LEU A 83 -24.69 -10.04 1.27
N LYS A 84 -23.99 -9.81 0.17
CA LYS A 84 -24.58 -9.76 -1.17
C LYS A 84 -25.21 -11.10 -1.57
N THR A 85 -24.56 -12.20 -1.22
CA THR A 85 -25.10 -13.56 -1.45
C THR A 85 -26.37 -13.79 -0.62
N ARG A 86 -26.39 -13.37 0.65
CA ARG A 86 -27.59 -13.47 1.50
C ARG A 86 -28.76 -12.64 0.99
N LEU A 87 -28.50 -11.40 0.56
CA LEU A 87 -29.53 -10.54 -0.03
C LEU A 87 -30.13 -11.14 -1.30
N LYS A 88 -29.30 -11.73 -2.16
CA LYS A 88 -29.78 -12.44 -3.36
C LYS A 88 -30.70 -13.61 -3.02
N VAL A 89 -30.29 -14.46 -2.07
CA VAL A 89 -31.13 -15.60 -1.64
C VAL A 89 -32.46 -15.10 -1.09
N GLN A 90 -32.45 -14.01 -0.31
CA GLN A 90 -33.66 -13.45 0.28
C GLN A 90 -34.59 -12.81 -0.77
N GLU A 91 -34.04 -12.14 -1.79
CA GLU A 91 -34.79 -11.57 -2.92
C GLU A 91 -35.39 -12.68 -3.81
N GLU A 92 -34.67 -13.79 -3.98
CA GLU A 92 -35.13 -14.98 -4.70
C GLU A 92 -36.27 -15.70 -3.93
N GLU A 93 -36.16 -15.77 -2.60
CA GLU A 93 -37.23 -16.30 -1.74
C GLU A 93 -38.49 -15.41 -1.75
N GLU A 94 -38.35 -14.08 -1.72
CA GLU A 94 -39.48 -13.15 -1.81
C GLU A 94 -40.20 -13.24 -3.17
N THR A 95 -39.45 -13.36 -4.26
CA THR A 95 -40.02 -13.52 -5.60
C THR A 95 -40.73 -14.86 -5.76
N VAL A 96 -40.17 -15.95 -5.24
CA VAL A 96 -40.84 -17.27 -5.23
C VAL A 96 -42.12 -17.23 -4.39
N GLN A 97 -42.09 -16.63 -3.19
CA GLN A 97 -43.29 -16.49 -2.35
C GLN A 97 -44.37 -15.61 -3.00
N SER A 98 -43.99 -14.53 -3.67
CA SER A 98 -44.91 -13.65 -4.39
C SER A 98 -45.55 -14.37 -5.59
N ALA A 99 -44.77 -15.16 -6.34
CA ALA A 99 -45.25 -15.97 -7.44
C ALA A 99 -46.20 -17.08 -6.97
N GLU A 100 -45.90 -17.74 -5.86
CA GLU A 100 -46.76 -18.79 -5.29
C GLU A 100 -48.09 -18.22 -4.79
N LYS A 101 -48.09 -17.05 -4.15
CA LYS A 101 -49.31 -16.33 -3.75
C LYS A 101 -50.16 -15.93 -4.95
N SER A 102 -49.51 -15.42 -6.00
CA SER A 102 -50.20 -15.02 -7.24
C SER A 102 -50.82 -16.22 -7.95
N TYR A 103 -50.10 -17.35 -8.00
CA TYR A 103 -50.60 -18.58 -8.61
C TYR A 103 -51.78 -19.17 -7.81
N LYS A 104 -51.72 -19.17 -6.47
CA LYS A 104 -52.83 -19.61 -5.61
C LYS A 104 -54.08 -18.74 -5.84
N ALA A 105 -53.93 -17.42 -5.87
CA ALA A 105 -55.04 -16.49 -6.12
C ALA A 105 -55.70 -16.71 -7.50
N VAL A 106 -54.91 -16.93 -8.55
CA VAL A 106 -55.43 -17.26 -9.89
C VAL A 106 -56.12 -18.62 -9.91
N SER A 107 -55.57 -19.62 -9.21
CA SER A 107 -56.14 -20.97 -9.16
C SER A 107 -57.43 -21.06 -8.36
N GLU A 108 -57.62 -20.20 -7.36
CA GLU A 108 -58.86 -20.09 -6.60
C GLU A 108 -59.93 -19.34 -7.40
N ALA A 109 -59.57 -18.26 -8.10
CA ALA A 109 -60.48 -17.52 -8.99
C ALA A 109 -60.94 -18.33 -10.21
N ALA A 110 -60.20 -19.34 -10.64
CA ALA A 110 -60.57 -20.23 -11.75
C ALA A 110 -61.50 -21.38 -11.34
N LYS A 111 -61.80 -21.54 -10.04
CA LYS A 111 -62.68 -22.59 -9.51
C LYS A 111 -64.10 -22.08 -9.16
N GLU A 112 -64.33 -20.77 -9.22
CA GLU A 112 -65.68 -20.16 -9.24
C GLU A 112 -66.21 -20.08 -10.68
#